data_AF-A0A1Q8JF46-F1
#
_entry.id   AF-A0A1Q8JF46-F1
#
_cell.length_a   1.000
_cell.length_b   1.000
_cell.length_c   1.000
_cell.angle_alpha   90.00
_cell.angle_beta   90.00
_cell.angle_gamma   90.00
#
_symmetry.space_group_name_H-M   'P 1'
#
loop_
_entity.id
_entity.type
_entity.pdbx_description
1 polymer ?
#
loop_
_entity_poly.entity_id
_entity_poly.type
_entity_poly.pdbx_seq_one_letter_code
_entity_poly.pdbx_strand_id
1 'polypeptide(L)'
;MTWLAVLAGLMIAVGLAGIVLPVLPGPVLIVGGIAVWAVPRGDAVGWWVLGLAVLVTVIGQVAKYLLPGRRLKASGVPTRTLLAGLLLGVVGFFVVPVVGLFLGFVLGVWLAELVRLPDAATAWRSAKEALTAVGWSILIELAAGMLATAVWIGGLVAG
;
A
#
# COMPACT_ATOMS: atom_id res chain seq x y z
N MET A 1 9.29 -10.55 25.60
CA MET A 1 8.94 -11.16 24.30
C MET A 1 7.49 -10.93 23.91
N THR A 2 6.52 -11.18 24.81
CA THR A 2 5.08 -10.94 24.53
C THR A 2 4.73 -9.50 24.15
N TRP A 3 5.27 -8.49 24.84
CA TRP A 3 4.99 -7.09 24.49
C TRP A 3 5.58 -6.67 23.13
N LEU A 4 6.72 -7.23 22.72
CA LEU A 4 7.31 -7.01 21.39
C LEU A 4 6.43 -7.61 20.29
N ALA A 5 5.83 -8.79 20.54
CA ALA A 5 4.88 -9.40 19.63
C ALA A 5 3.60 -8.54 19.49
N VAL A 6 3.10 -7.98 20.59
CA VAL A 6 1.96 -7.05 20.55
C VAL A 6 2.31 -5.79 19.76
N LEU A 7 3.47 -5.17 20.03
CA LEU A 7 3.93 -3.99 19.30
C LEU A 7 4.11 -4.28 17.81
N ALA A 8 4.74 -5.41 17.46
CA ALA A 8 4.87 -5.89 16.09
C ALA A 8 3.51 -6.05 15.42
N GLY A 9 2.56 -6.72 16.09
CA GLY A 9 1.19 -6.88 15.60
C GLY A 9 0.47 -5.56 15.34
N LEU A 10 0.63 -4.58 16.22
CA LEU A 10 0.09 -3.22 16.02
C LEU A 10 0.74 -2.52 14.83
N MET A 11 2.06 -2.60 14.69
CA MET A 11 2.78 -2.01 13.55
C MET A 11 2.36 -2.67 12.23
N ILE A 12 2.18 -3.99 12.21
CA ILE A 12 1.70 -4.73 11.04
C ILE A 12 0.25 -4.33 10.71
N ALA A 13 -0.63 -4.24 11.71
CA ALA A 13 -2.02 -3.84 11.50
C ALA A 13 -2.13 -2.41 10.95
N VAL A 14 -1.36 -1.47 11.50
CA VAL A 14 -1.26 -0.10 10.97
C VAL A 14 -0.64 -0.10 9.57
N GLY A 15 0.36 -0.96 9.32
CA GLY A 15 0.96 -1.13 8.01
C GLY A 15 -0.03 -1.62 6.96
N LEU A 16 -0.82 -2.64 7.26
CA LEU A 16 -1.89 -3.15 6.40
C LEU A 16 -2.97 -2.09 6.15
N ALA A 17 -3.41 -1.40 7.21
CA ALA A 17 -4.34 -0.27 7.08
C ALA A 17 -3.75 0.85 6.20
N GLY A 18 -2.44 1.10 6.30
CA GLY A 18 -1.69 2.05 5.49
C GLY A 18 -1.54 1.68 4.02
N ILE A 19 -1.69 0.40 3.65
CA ILE A 19 -1.77 -0.02 2.25
C ILE A 19 -3.17 0.28 1.69
N VAL A 20 -4.22 0.06 2.48
CA VAL A 20 -5.61 0.37 2.09
C VAL A 20 -5.85 1.88 2.05
N LEU A 21 -5.30 2.60 3.02
CA LEU A 21 -5.35 4.04 3.17
C LEU A 21 -4.00 4.59 2.70
N PRO A 22 -3.84 4.97 1.42
CA PRO A 22 -2.55 5.27 0.76
C PRO A 22 -1.86 6.56 1.26
N VAL A 23 -1.68 6.64 2.57
CA VAL A 23 -1.15 7.77 3.35
C VAL A 23 0.10 7.32 4.09
N LEU A 24 0.17 6.04 4.49
CA LEU A 24 1.26 5.50 5.31
C LEU A 24 2.16 4.56 4.49
N PRO A 25 3.47 4.46 4.84
CA PRO A 25 4.40 3.54 4.19
C PRO A 25 4.17 2.10 4.69
N GLY A 26 3.04 1.49 4.29
CA GLY A 26 2.56 0.22 4.81
C GLY A 26 3.58 -0.93 4.81
N PRO A 27 4.25 -1.23 3.68
CA PRO A 27 5.26 -2.29 3.61
C PRO A 27 6.43 -2.09 4.57
N VAL A 28 6.84 -0.84 4.80
CA VAL A 28 7.90 -0.49 5.75
C VAL A 28 7.46 -0.74 7.18
N LEU A 29 6.21 -0.38 7.52
CA LEU A 29 5.64 -0.63 8.84
C LEU A 29 5.49 -2.14 9.13
N ILE A 30 5.10 -2.93 8.14
CA ILE A 30 4.99 -4.39 8.28
C ILE A 30 6.36 -5.01 8.55
N VAL A 31 7.35 -4.75 7.69
CA VAL A 31 8.71 -5.27 7.88
C VAL A 31 9.33 -4.74 9.18
N GLY A 32 9.12 -3.46 9.50
CA GLY A 32 9.58 -2.85 10.75
C GLY A 32 8.96 -3.51 11.99
N GLY A 33 7.66 -3.81 11.97
CA GLY A 33 6.98 -4.55 13.02
C GLY A 33 7.57 -5.95 13.20
N ILE A 34 7.78 -6.67 12.10
CA ILE A 34 8.43 -7.99 12.14
C ILE A 34 9.85 -7.89 12.69
N ALA A 35 10.63 -6.88 12.31
CA ALA A 35 11.97 -6.65 12.81
C ALA A 35 12.00 -6.33 14.32
N VAL A 36 11.04 -5.55 14.82
CA VAL A 36 10.88 -5.26 16.26
C VAL A 36 10.71 -6.54 17.08
N TRP A 37 10.06 -7.56 16.52
CA TRP A 37 9.95 -8.87 17.16
C TRP A 37 11.18 -9.76 16.92
N ALA A 38 11.67 -9.83 15.68
CA ALA A 38 12.69 -10.79 15.25
C ALA A 38 14.11 -10.45 15.72
N VAL A 39 14.51 -9.18 15.67
CA VAL A 39 15.89 -8.76 15.96
C VAL A 39 16.27 -9.02 17.43
N PRO A 40 15.45 -8.65 18.43
CA PRO A 40 15.76 -8.93 19.83
C PRO A 40 15.71 -10.43 20.18
N ARG A 41 15.03 -11.26 19.38
CA ARG A 41 14.96 -12.72 19.56
C ARG A 41 16.31 -13.37 19.24
N GLY A 42 17.02 -12.87 18.22
CA GLY A 42 18.41 -13.23 17.93
C GLY A 42 18.67 -14.69 17.52
N ASP A 43 17.64 -15.50 17.33
CA ASP A 43 17.74 -16.92 17.00
C ASP A 43 17.45 -17.19 15.52
N ALA A 44 17.62 -18.44 15.09
CA ALA A 44 17.42 -18.84 13.70
C ALA A 44 15.97 -18.57 13.22
N VAL A 45 14.97 -18.75 14.07
CA VAL A 45 13.55 -18.50 13.73
C VAL A 45 13.34 -17.03 13.41
N GLY A 46 13.82 -16.12 14.26
CA GLY A 46 13.72 -14.68 14.04
C GLY A 46 14.36 -14.24 12.72
N TRP A 47 15.58 -14.72 12.43
CA TRP A 47 16.27 -14.38 11.19
C TRP A 47 15.58 -14.92 9.93
N TRP A 48 15.06 -16.16 9.97
CA TRP A 48 14.31 -16.72 8.83
C TRP A 48 13.00 -15.97 8.58
N VAL A 49 12.25 -15.66 9.64
CA VAL A 49 11.01 -14.88 9.56
C VAL A 49 11.27 -13.51 8.95
N LEU A 50 12.29 -12.80 9.45
CA LEU A 50 12.65 -11.48 8.93
C LEU A 50 13.13 -11.55 7.48
N GLY A 51 14.00 -12.50 7.14
CA GLY A 51 14.49 -12.69 5.78
C GLY A 51 13.38 -12.99 4.78
N LEU A 52 12.45 -13.90 5.13
CA LEU A 52 11.29 -14.22 4.32
C LEU A 52 10.32 -13.03 4.19
N ALA A 53 10.06 -12.31 5.28
CA ALA A 53 9.20 -11.12 5.24
C ALA A 53 9.77 -10.03 4.32
N VAL A 54 11.07 -9.77 4.40
CA VAL A 54 11.77 -8.84 3.50
C VAL A 54 11.70 -9.33 2.06
N LEU A 55 11.98 -10.60 1.82
CA LEU A 55 11.94 -11.19 0.47
C LEU A 55 10.55 -11.07 -0.16
N VAL A 56 9.49 -11.48 0.55
CA VAL A 56 8.10 -11.37 0.09
C VAL A 56 7.74 -9.90 -0.18
N THR A 57 8.15 -8.99 0.70
CA THR A 57 7.89 -7.56 0.52
C THR A 57 8.59 -7.03 -0.73
N VAL A 58 9.87 -7.36 -0.94
CA VAL A 58 10.63 -6.96 -2.14
C VAL A 58 9.99 -7.54 -3.40
N ILE A 59 9.58 -8.81 -3.38
CA ILE A 59 8.85 -9.43 -4.51
C ILE A 59 7.55 -8.67 -4.78
N GLY A 60 6.78 -8.31 -3.75
CA GLY A 60 5.57 -7.50 -3.88
C GLY A 60 5.84 -6.12 -4.52
N GLN A 61 6.92 -5.45 -4.09
CA GLN A 61 7.36 -4.17 -4.65
C GLN A 61 7.79 -4.28 -6.13
N VAL A 62 8.43 -5.38 -6.49
CA VAL A 62 8.79 -5.65 -7.89
C VAL A 62 7.54 -6.00 -8.70
N ALA A 63 6.67 -6.84 -8.17
CA ALA A 63 5.41 -7.26 -8.80
C ALA A 63 4.50 -6.07 -9.09
N LYS A 64 4.31 -5.14 -8.14
CA LYS A 64 3.49 -3.93 -8.37
C LYS A 64 4.06 -3.04 -9.48
N TYR A 65 5.38 -3.05 -9.67
CA TYR A 65 6.02 -2.29 -10.74
C TYR A 65 5.91 -2.99 -12.09
N LEU A 66 6.07 -4.32 -12.13
CA LEU A 66 6.07 -5.10 -13.36
C LEU A 66 4.66 -5.39 -13.92
N LEU A 67 3.68 -5.62 -13.05
CA LEU A 67 2.30 -6.01 -13.42
C LEU A 67 1.43 -4.76 -13.69
N PRO A 68 1.03 -3.94 -12.69
CA PRO A 68 0.31 -2.68 -12.92
C PRO A 68 1.20 -1.52 -13.34
N GLY A 69 2.45 -1.42 -12.87
CA GLY A 69 3.32 -0.26 -13.13
C GLY A 69 3.63 -0.05 -14.62
N ARG A 70 3.69 -1.14 -15.40
CA ARG A 70 3.71 -1.05 -16.87
C ARG A 70 2.40 -0.52 -17.45
N ARG A 71 1.24 -0.88 -16.88
CA ARG A 71 -0.06 -0.35 -17.29
C ARG A 71 -0.32 1.08 -16.82
N LEU A 72 0.28 1.55 -15.71
CA LEU A 72 0.26 2.95 -15.29
C LEU A 72 1.15 3.84 -16.18
N LYS A 73 2.34 3.35 -16.57
CA LYS A 73 3.14 4.03 -17.58
C LYS A 73 2.49 3.99 -18.97
N ALA A 74 1.75 2.93 -19.27
CA ALA A 74 1.03 2.78 -20.54
C ALA A 74 -0.36 3.46 -20.57
N SER A 75 -1.01 3.71 -19.42
CA SER A 75 -2.30 4.43 -19.36
C SER A 75 -2.15 5.90 -19.70
N GLY A 76 -0.91 6.39 -19.79
CA GLY A 76 -0.62 7.77 -20.15
C GLY A 76 -1.12 8.78 -19.12
N VAL A 77 -1.48 8.34 -17.91
CA VAL A 77 -1.94 9.21 -16.81
C VAL A 77 -0.71 9.82 -16.14
N PRO A 78 -0.55 11.15 -16.16
CA PRO A 78 0.60 11.81 -15.54
C PRO A 78 0.67 11.55 -14.04
N THR A 79 1.88 11.44 -13.49
CA THR A 79 2.09 11.40 -12.03
C THR A 79 1.46 12.60 -11.32
N ARG A 80 1.40 13.76 -12.00
CA ARG A 80 0.74 14.96 -11.48
C ARG A 80 -0.76 14.76 -11.25
N THR A 81 -1.45 13.98 -12.08
CA THR A 81 -2.86 13.63 -11.90
C THR A 81 -3.05 12.79 -10.64
N LEU A 82 -2.19 11.79 -10.42
CA LEU A 82 -2.22 10.96 -9.20
C LEU A 82 -1.90 11.78 -7.95
N LEU A 83 -0.96 12.71 -8.04
CA LEU A 83 -0.63 13.64 -6.94
C LEU A 83 -1.80 14.58 -6.64
N ALA A 84 -2.49 15.10 -7.66
CA ALA A 84 -3.70 15.90 -7.47
C ALA A 84 -4.79 15.10 -6.76
N GLY A 85 -5.01 13.85 -7.19
CA GLY A 85 -5.85 12.88 -6.48
C GLY A 85 -5.44 12.74 -5.02
N LEU A 86 -4.16 12.46 -4.75
CA LEU A 86 -3.67 12.25 -3.39
C LEU A 86 -3.90 13.48 -2.50
N LEU A 87 -3.57 14.68 -2.99
CA LEU A 87 -3.77 15.92 -2.26
C LEU A 87 -5.25 16.16 -1.94
N LEU A 88 -6.12 15.98 -2.94
CA LEU A 88 -7.56 16.21 -2.77
C LEU A 88 -8.20 15.12 -1.89
N GLY A 89 -7.67 13.89 -1.94
CA GLY A 89 -8.00 12.82 -1.00
C GLY A 89 -7.62 13.17 0.44
N VAL A 90 -6.40 13.67 0.67
CA VAL A 90 -5.98 14.11 2.01
C VAL A 90 -6.90 15.22 2.54
N VAL A 91 -7.22 16.22 1.72
CA VAL A 91 -8.20 17.26 2.09
C VAL A 91 -9.55 16.64 2.41
N GLY A 92 -10.05 15.74 1.56
CA GLY A 92 -11.32 15.05 1.75
C GLY A 92 -11.38 14.24 3.04
N PHE A 93 -10.29 13.58 3.44
CA PHE A 93 -10.19 12.86 4.71
C PHE A 93 -10.47 13.76 5.93
N PHE A 94 -9.99 15.00 5.91
CA PHE A 94 -10.27 15.96 7.00
C PHE A 94 -11.72 16.46 7.01
N VAL A 95 -12.42 16.42 5.86
CA VAL A 95 -13.84 16.78 5.77
C VAL A 95 -14.73 15.62 6.22
N VAL A 96 -14.48 14.42 5.70
CA VAL A 96 -15.19 13.19 6.06
C VAL A 96 -14.14 12.08 6.27
N PRO A 97 -13.85 11.70 7.52
CA PRO A 97 -12.83 10.69 7.80
C PRO A 97 -13.06 9.39 7.05
N VAL A 98 -11.97 8.81 6.55
CA VAL A 98 -11.92 7.58 5.73
C VAL A 98 -12.59 7.71 4.36
N VAL A 99 -13.89 8.03 4.31
CA VAL A 99 -14.67 8.10 3.06
C VAL A 99 -14.18 9.22 2.15
N GLY A 100 -13.88 10.38 2.74
CA GLY A 100 -13.40 11.54 2.01
C GLY A 100 -12.03 11.34 1.36
N LEU A 101 -11.21 10.38 1.84
CA LEU A 101 -9.96 10.00 1.19
C LEU A 101 -10.22 9.41 -0.20
N PHE A 102 -11.12 8.43 -0.27
CA PHE A 102 -11.47 7.77 -1.53
C PHE A 102 -12.21 8.71 -2.47
N LEU A 103 -13.20 9.45 -1.95
CA LEU A 103 -13.96 10.41 -2.75
C LEU A 103 -13.06 11.53 -3.27
N GLY A 104 -12.23 12.11 -2.41
CA GLY A 104 -11.29 13.16 -2.79
C GLY A 104 -10.25 12.66 -3.78
N PHE A 105 -9.74 11.43 -3.63
CA PHE A 105 -8.81 10.83 -4.60
C PHE A 105 -9.44 10.67 -5.98
N VAL A 106 -10.64 10.09 -6.06
CA VAL A 106 -11.39 9.93 -7.31
C VAL A 106 -11.69 11.28 -7.95
N LEU A 107 -12.17 12.24 -7.17
CA LEU A 107 -12.47 13.59 -7.64
C LEU A 107 -11.21 14.32 -8.11
N GLY A 108 -10.11 14.25 -7.37
CA GLY A 108 -8.87 14.93 -7.72
C GLY A 108 -8.24 14.36 -9.00
N VAL A 109 -8.27 13.04 -9.19
CA VAL A 109 -7.85 12.40 -10.44
C VAL A 109 -8.74 12.85 -11.59
N TRP A 110 -10.07 12.82 -11.41
CA TRP A 110 -11.01 13.20 -12.46
C TRP A 110 -10.91 14.68 -12.84
N LEU A 111 -10.81 15.59 -11.87
CA LEU A 111 -10.63 17.03 -12.10
C LEU A 111 -9.31 17.32 -12.80
N ALA A 112 -8.22 16.66 -12.41
CA ALA A 112 -6.93 16.82 -13.08
C ALA A 112 -6.97 16.32 -14.54
N GLU A 113 -7.67 15.22 -14.79
CA GLU A 113 -7.88 14.73 -16.17
C GLU A 113 -8.85 15.62 -16.97
N LEU A 114 -9.87 16.24 -16.34
CA LEU A 114 -10.77 17.19 -17.00
C LEU A 114 -10.04 18.45 -17.49
N VAL A 115 -9.06 18.93 -16.74
CA VAL A 115 -8.23 20.09 -17.16
C VAL A 115 -7.31 19.70 -18.33
N ARG A 116 -6.92 18.43 -18.42
CA ARG A 116 -5.99 17.92 -19.41
C ARG A 116 -6.65 17.48 -20.72
N LEU A 117 -7.85 16.91 -20.64
CA LEU A 117 -8.51 16.20 -21.73
C LEU A 117 -9.71 17.00 -22.27
N PRO A 118 -10.06 16.84 -23.56
CA PRO A 118 -10.99 17.73 -24.25
C PRO A 118 -12.45 17.61 -23.79
N ASP A 119 -12.84 16.47 -23.22
CA ASP A 119 -14.21 16.22 -22.80
C ASP A 119 -14.30 15.34 -21.54
N ALA A 120 -15.43 15.44 -20.84
CA ALA A 120 -15.66 14.75 -19.58
C ALA A 120 -15.71 13.22 -19.70
N ALA A 121 -16.17 12.68 -20.83
CA ALA A 121 -16.24 11.23 -21.03
C ALA A 121 -14.83 10.64 -21.21
N THR A 122 -13.97 11.32 -21.95
CA THR A 122 -12.57 10.95 -22.12
C THR A 122 -11.79 11.08 -20.81
N ALA A 123 -12.00 12.16 -20.05
CA ALA A 123 -11.42 12.35 -18.71
C ALA A 123 -11.83 11.23 -17.75
N TRP A 124 -13.11 10.85 -17.73
CA TRP A 124 -13.59 9.77 -16.87
C TRP A 124 -13.03 8.41 -17.24
N ARG A 125 -12.85 8.11 -18.54
CA ARG A 125 -12.19 6.87 -19.00
C ARG A 125 -10.73 6.82 -18.52
N SER A 126 -9.98 7.90 -18.70
CA SER A 126 -8.60 8.04 -18.22
C SER A 126 -8.51 7.87 -16.69
N ALA A 127 -9.39 8.55 -15.95
CA ALA A 127 -9.47 8.43 -14.50
C ALA A 127 -9.74 6.98 -14.04
N LYS A 128 -10.68 6.26 -14.69
CA LYS A 128 -10.94 4.83 -14.36
C LYS A 128 -9.72 3.94 -14.59
N GLU A 129 -8.96 4.15 -15.65
CA GLU A 129 -7.72 3.41 -15.90
C GLU A 129 -6.69 3.69 -14.80
N ALA A 130 -6.52 4.95 -14.40
CA ALA A 130 -5.66 5.34 -13.29
C ALA A 130 -6.09 4.66 -11.97
N LEU A 131 -7.38 4.76 -11.63
CA LEU A 131 -7.97 4.19 -10.42
C LEU A 131 -7.84 2.66 -10.39
N THR A 132 -8.08 1.99 -11.51
CA THR A 132 -7.94 0.53 -11.63
C THR A 132 -6.50 0.11 -11.38
N ALA A 133 -5.54 0.83 -11.94
CA ALA A 133 -4.14 0.47 -11.79
C ALA A 133 -3.60 0.77 -10.38
N VAL A 134 -4.09 1.83 -9.72
CA VAL A 134 -3.86 2.07 -8.29
C VAL A 134 -4.47 0.94 -7.45
N GLY A 135 -5.71 0.53 -7.74
CA GLY A 135 -6.37 -0.58 -7.05
C GLY A 135 -5.59 -1.90 -7.16
N TRP A 136 -5.04 -2.21 -8.33
CA TRP A 136 -4.15 -3.36 -8.49
C TRP A 136 -2.85 -3.24 -7.70
N SER A 137 -2.27 -2.04 -7.62
CA SER A 137 -1.08 -1.80 -6.78
C SER A 137 -1.37 -2.08 -5.31
N ILE A 138 -2.52 -1.60 -4.80
CA ILE A 138 -2.98 -1.84 -3.43
C ILE A 138 -3.17 -3.34 -3.19
N LEU A 139 -3.81 -4.05 -4.12
CA LEU A 139 -4.06 -5.49 -3.98
C LEU A 139 -2.77 -6.31 -3.90
N ILE A 140 -1.77 -5.98 -4.73
CA ILE A 140 -0.46 -6.65 -4.71
C ILE A 140 0.28 -6.36 -3.41
N GLU A 141 0.29 -5.11 -2.95
CA GLU A 141 0.92 -4.75 -1.68
C GLU A 141 0.22 -5.42 -0.49
N LEU A 142 -1.12 -5.49 -0.48
CA LEU A 142 -1.88 -6.20 0.54
C LEU A 142 -1.57 -7.68 0.54
N ALA A 143 -1.52 -8.33 -0.63
CA ALA A 143 -1.18 -9.75 -0.71
C ALA A 143 0.23 -10.02 -0.15
N ALA A 144 1.22 -9.20 -0.52
CA ALA A 144 2.57 -9.31 0.01
C ALA A 144 2.62 -9.05 1.53
N GLY A 145 1.91 -8.03 2.01
CA GLY A 145 1.79 -7.70 3.43
C GLY A 145 1.13 -8.81 4.25
N MET A 146 0.07 -9.42 3.72
CA MET A 146 -0.61 -10.57 4.34
C MET A 146 0.30 -11.80 4.38
N LEU A 147 1.06 -12.07 3.32
CA LEU A 147 2.03 -13.17 3.30
C LEU A 147 3.16 -12.93 4.32
N ALA A 148 3.72 -11.73 4.40
CA ALA A 148 4.72 -11.38 5.41
C ALA A 148 4.15 -11.51 6.84
N THR A 149 2.89 -11.12 7.03
CA THR A 149 2.17 -11.29 8.31
C THR A 149 2.00 -12.76 8.65
N ALA A 150 1.63 -13.60 7.67
CA ALA A 150 1.48 -15.05 7.87
C ALA A 150 2.82 -15.72 8.23
N VAL A 151 3.92 -15.32 7.59
CA VAL A 151 5.28 -15.78 7.95
C VAL A 151 5.60 -15.43 9.40
N TRP A 152 5.29 -14.22 9.84
CA TRP A 152 5.50 -13.80 11.23
C TRP A 152 4.63 -14.57 12.23
N ILE A 153 3.35 -14.77 11.93
CA ILE A 153 2.46 -15.60 12.77
C ILE A 153 2.98 -17.04 12.84
N GLY A 154 3.43 -17.61 11.72
CA GLY A 154 4.05 -18.94 11.70
C GLY A 154 5.28 -19.02 12.59
N GLY A 155 6.14 -17.99 12.56
CA GLY A 155 7.28 -17.85 13.47
C GLY A 155 6.88 -17.81 14.94
N LEU A 156 5.87 -17.02 15.29
CA LEU A 156 5.34 -16.92 16.66
C LEU A 156 4.82 -18.25 17.20
N VAL A 157 4.17 -19.06 16.34
CA VAL A 157 3.61 -20.35 16.73
C VAL A 157 4.69 -21.43 16.81
N ALA A 158 5.72 -21.34 15.96
CA ALA A 158 6.83 -22.29 15.93
C ALA A 158 7.82 -22.13 17.10
N GLY A 159 7.86 -20.98 17.78
CA GLY A 159 8.62 -20.81 19.03
C GLY A 159 8.88 -19.38 19.43
#